data_AF-A0A7X6DHM1-F1
#
_entry.id   AF-A0A7X6DHM1-F1
#
_cell.length_a   1.000
_cell.length_b   1.000
_cell.length_c   1.000
_cell.angle_alpha   90.00
_cell.angle_beta   90.00
_cell.angle_gamma   90.00
#
_symmetry.space_group_name_H-M   'P 1'
#
loop_
_entity.id
_entity.type
_entity.pdbx_description
1 polymer ?
#
loop_
_entity_poly.entity_id
_entity_poly.type
_entity_poly.pdbx_seq_one_letter_code
_entity_poly.pdbx_strand_id
1 'polypeptide(L)'
;MASPRSAHVETGATRRMLGGIGRTLAFMALVGAGTTAAALAPELVPARFNDGTDVDGTAVGTRLPVLLVHGLGGSNEGWESFLRAYERQPAWRAAFKPYTFRYSTGSQEVNADPAAPRSIPAVAAALRDAMQAFQDRPAKPPHFGFGGKRVIVLAHSMGGLVARSMMQEHAFRDGQRGGEKVLRLVTLGTPHHGSPLMDAGLALGLDTIAELSDTHAGFLAQLTWTNYDGLDMFLGRCNPWLAQLNNYAPATGGRHGRCGTVAANPLAGYYEKIVAYGTSAVQDEDVDSGAIGAYKPGSPSSLRATSQYLLSAYGRPYPNDGIVPMASAQFAGAPLAQRRAAFACDHRFIKRGYTELVRSATGTYFDTAFCSASSVTPTVPSGMPDGYAVAGSVFGDPGGIAGILRTHSQAERVFDWAEQAYAGHLQPAGARSDLWGGYIYRWYPATNAYVGVRDGNVYYMGPASNGDMQFMGTLAELAAQAQGAGF
;
A
#
# COMPACT_ATOMS: atom_id res chain seq x y z
N MET A 1 68.44 -33.46 56.72
CA MET A 1 67.96 -34.84 56.89
C MET A 1 66.80 -35.07 55.92
N ALA A 2 66.91 -36.13 55.12
CA ALA A 2 65.94 -36.73 54.20
C ALA A 2 65.38 -35.92 52.99
N SER A 3 66.01 -36.21 51.84
CA SER A 3 65.64 -36.10 50.41
C SER A 3 64.32 -36.83 50.03
N PRO A 4 63.90 -37.03 48.73
CA PRO A 4 64.15 -36.36 47.42
C PRO A 4 62.80 -36.10 46.64
N ARG A 5 62.66 -35.52 45.43
CA ARG A 5 63.04 -36.04 44.07
C ARG A 5 62.61 -35.07 42.94
N SER A 6 63.57 -34.78 42.03
CA SER A 6 63.58 -34.77 40.54
C SER A 6 62.36 -34.29 39.71
N ALA A 7 62.43 -33.63 38.54
CA ALA A 7 63.44 -33.50 37.47
C ALA A 7 63.12 -32.23 36.60
N HIS A 8 64.09 -31.43 36.13
CA HIS A 8 64.68 -31.37 34.75
C HIS A 8 63.68 -31.56 33.58
N VAL A 9 63.71 -30.89 32.40
CA VAL A 9 64.54 -29.91 31.63
C VAL A 9 63.64 -29.58 30.41
N GLU A 10 63.28 -28.32 30.12
CA GLU A 10 63.86 -27.39 29.12
C GLU A 10 63.83 -27.79 27.63
N THR A 11 63.77 -26.75 26.78
CA THR A 11 63.81 -26.65 25.30
C THR A 11 62.44 -26.71 24.57
N GLY A 12 62.06 -25.80 23.69
CA GLY A 12 62.67 -24.55 23.21
C GLY A 12 61.83 -23.91 22.08
N ALA A 13 61.90 -22.57 21.98
CA ALA A 13 61.70 -21.71 20.80
C ALA A 13 60.29 -21.67 20.13
N THR A 14 59.67 -20.55 19.74
CA THR A 14 60.16 -19.20 19.43
C THR A 14 58.99 -18.20 19.27
N ARG A 15 59.20 -16.97 19.79
CA ARG A 15 58.86 -15.64 19.22
C ARG A 15 57.43 -15.04 19.22
N ARG A 16 57.45 -13.77 19.71
CA ARG A 16 56.59 -12.57 19.48
C ARG A 16 55.34 -12.45 20.37
N MET A 17 55.41 -11.69 21.47
CA MET A 17 55.26 -10.22 21.64
C MET A 17 53.89 -9.65 21.23
N LEU A 18 53.38 -8.81 22.15
CA LEU A 18 52.20 -7.91 22.12
C LEU A 18 50.93 -8.61 22.61
N GLY A 19 50.37 -8.36 23.80
CA GLY A 19 50.30 -7.13 24.58
C GLY A 19 48.88 -6.55 24.48
N GLY A 20 48.12 -6.52 25.57
CA GLY A 20 46.93 -5.67 25.66
C GLY A 20 45.64 -6.31 26.17
N ILE A 21 45.44 -6.27 27.50
CA ILE A 21 44.21 -5.86 28.20
C ILE A 21 42.90 -6.55 27.75
N GLY A 22 42.56 -7.66 28.42
CA GLY A 22 41.22 -8.21 28.43
C GLY A 22 40.31 -7.42 29.39
N ARG A 23 39.35 -6.65 28.84
CA ARG A 23 38.16 -6.19 29.55
C ARG A 23 36.98 -7.05 29.11
N THR A 24 36.54 -7.92 30.01
CA THR A 24 35.35 -8.75 29.90
C THR A 24 34.09 -7.88 29.86
N LEU A 25 33.48 -7.72 28.68
CA LEU A 25 32.10 -7.25 28.54
C LEU A 25 31.21 -8.50 28.45
N ALA A 26 30.60 -8.85 29.57
CA ALA A 26 29.50 -9.81 29.62
C ALA A 26 28.27 -9.16 28.99
N PHE A 27 27.99 -9.48 27.73
CA PHE A 27 26.67 -9.25 27.14
C PHE A 27 25.75 -10.38 27.62
N MET A 28 24.78 -10.05 28.49
CA MET A 28 23.60 -10.90 28.71
C MET A 28 22.85 -10.99 27.38
N ALA A 29 22.95 -12.13 26.72
CA ALA A 29 21.98 -12.55 25.73
C ALA A 29 20.66 -12.84 26.47
N LEU A 30 19.74 -11.87 26.50
CA LEU A 30 18.34 -12.19 26.69
C LEU A 30 17.88 -12.95 25.45
N VAL A 31 17.92 -14.28 25.54
CA VAL A 31 17.14 -15.16 24.67
C VAL A 31 15.68 -14.87 25.00
N GLY A 32 15.07 -13.94 24.26
CA GLY A 32 13.62 -13.86 24.17
C GLY A 32 13.13 -15.18 23.61
N ALA A 33 12.28 -15.87 24.36
CA ALA A 33 11.56 -17.03 23.87
C ALA A 33 10.79 -16.62 22.60
N GLY A 34 11.34 -16.98 21.44
CA GLY A 34 10.64 -16.89 20.18
C GLY A 34 9.46 -17.84 20.24
N THR A 35 8.27 -17.31 20.51
CA THR A 35 7.06 -17.97 20.08
C THR A 35 7.20 -18.11 18.56
N THR A 36 7.32 -19.34 18.06
CA THR A 36 7.21 -19.61 16.63
C THR A 36 5.87 -19.05 16.18
N ALA A 37 5.87 -17.87 15.54
CA ALA A 37 4.68 -17.34 14.92
C ALA A 37 4.22 -18.38 13.90
N ALA A 38 3.05 -18.97 14.13
CA ALA A 38 2.48 -19.91 13.18
C ALA A 38 2.32 -19.18 11.85
N ALA A 39 2.75 -19.81 10.76
CA ALA A 39 2.62 -19.26 9.42
C ALA A 39 1.18 -18.80 9.19
N LEU A 40 1.00 -17.54 8.76
CA LEU A 40 -0.31 -16.99 8.46
C LEU A 40 -0.66 -17.33 7.02
N ALA A 41 -1.57 -18.28 6.85
CA ALA A 41 -2.26 -18.48 5.58
C ALA A 41 -2.86 -17.15 5.11
N PRO A 42 -2.86 -16.85 3.80
CA PRO A 42 -3.48 -15.63 3.29
C PRO A 42 -4.93 -15.53 3.74
N GLU A 43 -5.27 -14.44 4.40
CA GLU A 43 -6.56 -14.27 5.06
C GLU A 43 -7.10 -12.86 4.83
N LEU A 44 -8.38 -12.78 4.45
CA LEU A 44 -9.12 -11.53 4.41
C LEU A 44 -10.12 -11.50 5.56
N VAL A 45 -10.08 -10.45 6.37
CA VAL A 45 -10.91 -10.28 7.56
C VAL A 45 -11.39 -8.84 7.70
N PRO A 46 -12.48 -8.58 8.46
CA PRO A 46 -12.69 -7.25 9.03
C PRO A 46 -11.42 -6.77 9.74
N ALA A 47 -11.09 -5.48 9.61
CA ALA A 47 -9.86 -4.97 10.20
C ALA A 47 -9.83 -5.17 11.73
N ARG A 48 -8.65 -5.50 12.24
CA ARG A 48 -8.36 -5.68 13.67
C ARG A 48 -7.19 -4.81 14.07
N PHE A 49 -7.23 -4.31 15.30
CA PHE A 49 -6.07 -3.68 15.93
C PHE A 49 -4.97 -4.72 16.20
N ASN A 50 -3.77 -4.23 16.51
CA ASN A 50 -2.61 -5.08 16.78
C ASN A 50 -2.77 -5.98 18.01
N ASP A 51 -3.63 -5.59 18.96
CA ASP A 51 -4.00 -6.42 20.11
C ASP A 51 -5.01 -7.54 19.77
N GLY A 52 -5.41 -7.64 18.50
CA GLY A 52 -6.34 -8.64 17.98
C GLY A 52 -7.82 -8.27 18.14
N THR A 53 -8.14 -7.13 18.74
CA THR A 53 -9.54 -6.68 18.89
C THR A 53 -10.10 -6.17 17.56
N ASP A 54 -11.41 -6.37 17.35
CA ASP A 54 -12.09 -5.93 16.12
C ASP A 54 -12.22 -4.40 16.08
N VAL A 55 -11.81 -3.78 14.98
CA VAL A 55 -11.99 -2.33 14.77
C VAL A 55 -13.45 -1.98 14.53
N ASP A 56 -14.16 -2.84 13.81
CA ASP A 56 -15.57 -2.65 13.50
C ASP A 56 -16.30 -3.99 13.35
N GLY A 57 -16.99 -4.38 14.43
CA GLY A 57 -17.80 -5.61 14.51
C GLY A 57 -19.19 -5.51 13.87
N THR A 58 -19.52 -4.47 13.10
CA THR A 58 -20.86 -4.27 12.51
C THR A 58 -20.93 -4.64 11.03
N ALA A 59 -22.11 -4.94 10.49
CA ALA A 59 -22.27 -5.20 9.05
C ALA A 59 -21.88 -3.98 8.21
N VAL A 60 -21.36 -4.18 6.99
CA VAL A 60 -20.96 -3.06 6.11
C VAL A 60 -22.14 -2.12 5.82
N GLY A 61 -23.36 -2.64 5.65
CA GLY A 61 -24.55 -1.83 5.43
C GLY A 61 -24.45 -1.00 4.16
N THR A 62 -24.78 0.29 4.24
CA THR A 62 -24.67 1.25 3.13
C THR A 62 -23.24 1.72 2.88
N ARG A 63 -22.32 1.47 3.82
CA ARG A 63 -20.94 1.97 3.80
C ARG A 63 -20.10 1.32 2.70
N LEU A 64 -19.00 1.98 2.35
CA LEU A 64 -18.01 1.44 1.42
C LEU A 64 -17.10 0.40 2.09
N PRO A 65 -16.88 -0.78 1.50
CA PRO A 65 -15.80 -1.65 1.93
C PRO A 65 -14.45 -1.09 1.49
N VAL A 66 -13.54 -0.85 2.45
CA VAL A 66 -12.17 -0.42 2.20
C VAL A 66 -11.22 -1.55 2.57
N LEU A 67 -10.49 -2.08 1.60
CA LEU A 67 -9.57 -3.20 1.77
C LEU A 67 -8.12 -2.71 1.88
N LEU A 68 -7.49 -3.02 3.01
CA LEU A 68 -6.11 -2.72 3.33
C LEU A 68 -5.21 -3.89 2.91
N VAL A 69 -4.18 -3.60 2.11
CA VAL A 69 -3.22 -4.61 1.60
C VAL A 69 -1.80 -4.16 1.93
N HIS A 70 -1.13 -4.86 2.84
CA HIS A 70 0.24 -4.52 3.24
C HIS A 70 1.28 -4.96 2.19
N GLY A 71 2.54 -4.54 2.35
CA GLY A 71 3.69 -4.99 1.55
C GLY A 71 4.63 -5.95 2.30
N LEU A 72 5.89 -6.00 1.89
CA LEU A 72 6.95 -6.81 2.52
C LEU A 72 7.12 -6.51 4.01
N GLY A 73 7.37 -7.55 4.81
CA GLY A 73 7.57 -7.48 6.25
C GLY A 73 6.38 -6.87 7.01
N GLY A 74 5.23 -6.77 6.35
CA GLY A 74 4.04 -6.08 6.85
C GLY A 74 3.02 -7.03 7.45
N SER A 75 2.12 -6.45 8.25
CA SER A 75 0.93 -7.09 8.79
C SER A 75 -0.13 -6.01 9.07
N ASN A 76 -1.17 -6.31 9.86
CA ASN A 76 -2.09 -5.29 10.40
C ASN A 76 -1.35 -4.16 11.13
N GLU A 77 -0.16 -4.43 11.69
CA GLU A 77 0.67 -3.46 12.40
C GLU A 77 0.97 -2.20 11.61
N GLY A 78 1.03 -2.33 10.28
CA GLY A 78 1.25 -1.20 9.39
C GLY A 78 0.11 -0.20 9.33
N TRP A 79 -1.11 -0.60 9.70
CA TRP A 79 -2.35 0.17 9.52
C TRP A 79 -2.91 0.69 10.84
N GLU A 80 -2.32 0.36 11.97
CA GLU A 80 -2.81 0.67 13.32
C GLU A 80 -3.20 2.16 13.48
N SER A 81 -2.32 3.07 13.10
CA SER A 81 -2.58 4.52 13.18
C SER A 81 -3.75 4.98 12.31
N PHE A 82 -3.91 4.41 11.11
CA PHE A 82 -5.08 4.66 10.26
C PHE A 82 -6.38 4.12 10.90
N LEU A 83 -6.32 2.93 11.48
CA LEU A 83 -7.45 2.29 12.14
C LEU A 83 -7.87 3.02 13.43
N ARG A 84 -6.90 3.55 14.19
CA ARG A 84 -7.18 4.39 15.37
C ARG A 84 -7.78 5.73 14.97
N ALA A 85 -7.30 6.34 13.88
CA ALA A 85 -7.93 7.52 13.31
C ALA A 85 -9.37 7.25 12.85
N TYR A 86 -9.64 6.07 12.27
CA TYR A 86 -10.99 5.63 11.92
C TYR A 86 -11.91 5.52 13.14
N GLU A 87 -11.46 4.87 14.22
CA GLU A 87 -12.25 4.70 15.44
C GLU A 87 -12.74 6.03 16.03
N ARG A 88 -11.89 7.06 15.95
CA ARG A 88 -12.13 8.40 16.50
C ARG A 88 -12.95 9.32 15.60
N GLN A 89 -13.23 8.94 14.36
CA GLN A 89 -13.91 9.79 13.38
C GLN A 89 -15.31 9.26 13.04
N PRO A 90 -16.39 9.80 13.66
CA PRO A 90 -17.76 9.38 13.38
C PRO A 90 -18.13 9.45 11.89
N ALA A 91 -17.66 10.49 11.19
CA ALA A 91 -17.88 10.65 9.75
C ALA A 91 -17.27 9.49 8.93
N TRP A 92 -16.12 8.96 9.33
CA TRP A 92 -15.48 7.83 8.64
C TRP A 92 -16.21 6.52 8.93
N ARG A 93 -16.58 6.31 10.20
CA ARG A 93 -17.36 5.14 10.62
C ARG A 93 -18.72 5.06 9.93
N ALA A 94 -19.31 6.21 9.61
CA ALA A 94 -20.53 6.32 8.82
C ALA A 94 -20.31 6.19 7.30
N ALA A 95 -19.08 6.37 6.81
CA ALA A 95 -18.76 6.40 5.38
C ALA A 95 -18.25 5.06 4.85
N PHE A 96 -17.35 4.40 5.58
CA PHE A 96 -16.69 3.17 5.13
C PHE A 96 -16.47 2.18 6.26
N LYS A 97 -16.18 0.93 5.90
CA LYS A 97 -15.76 -0.13 6.82
C LYS A 97 -14.41 -0.69 6.37
N PRO A 98 -13.38 -0.73 7.24
CA PRO A 98 -12.08 -1.27 6.90
C PRO A 98 -12.03 -2.81 7.00
N TYR A 99 -11.31 -3.41 6.07
CA TYR A 99 -10.98 -4.83 5.96
C TYR A 99 -9.48 -4.96 5.76
N THR A 100 -8.86 -6.05 6.18
CA THR A 100 -7.44 -6.29 5.92
C THR A 100 -7.24 -7.63 5.24
N PHE A 101 -6.39 -7.63 4.22
CA PHE A 101 -5.80 -8.84 3.66
C PHE A 101 -4.40 -9.03 4.23
N ARG A 102 -4.17 -10.15 4.89
CA ARG A 102 -2.93 -10.53 5.53
C ARG A 102 -2.32 -11.71 4.80
N TYR A 103 -1.00 -11.72 4.65
CA TYR A 103 -0.27 -12.82 4.07
C TYR A 103 1.19 -12.80 4.54
N SER A 104 1.81 -13.97 4.62
CA SER A 104 3.21 -14.08 5.06
C SER A 104 4.16 -13.64 3.95
N THR A 105 5.21 -12.89 4.31
CA THR A 105 6.32 -12.55 3.39
C THR A 105 7.68 -12.98 3.94
N GLY A 106 7.73 -13.34 5.22
CA GLY A 106 8.93 -13.78 5.92
C GLY A 106 9.49 -15.06 5.32
N SER A 107 10.81 -15.17 5.12
CA SER A 107 11.47 -16.36 4.61
C SER A 107 11.17 -17.56 5.51
N GLN A 108 11.25 -17.37 6.82
CA GLN A 108 10.94 -18.43 7.78
C GLN A 108 9.47 -18.86 7.69
N GLU A 109 8.53 -17.92 7.71
CA GLU A 109 7.09 -18.19 7.67
C GLU A 109 6.66 -18.88 6.37
N VAL A 110 7.13 -18.38 5.23
CA VAL A 110 6.79 -18.89 3.90
C VAL A 110 7.42 -20.27 3.64
N ASN A 111 8.60 -20.54 4.19
CA ASN A 111 9.22 -21.86 4.09
C ASN A 111 8.58 -22.88 5.05
N ALA A 112 8.06 -22.42 6.19
CA ALA A 112 7.38 -23.28 7.16
C ALA A 112 6.00 -23.75 6.68
N ASP A 113 5.33 -22.99 5.81
CA ASP A 113 4.03 -23.36 5.23
C ASP A 113 4.15 -23.74 3.74
N PRO A 114 4.01 -25.03 3.39
CA PRO A 114 4.00 -25.48 2.00
C PRO A 114 2.94 -24.79 1.13
N ALA A 115 1.81 -24.38 1.71
CA ALA A 115 0.71 -23.72 1.01
C ALA A 115 0.89 -22.20 0.89
N ALA A 116 1.86 -21.60 1.59
CA ALA A 116 2.11 -20.17 1.51
C ALA A 116 2.47 -19.75 0.07
N PRO A 117 1.84 -18.68 -0.45
CA PRO A 117 2.24 -18.09 -1.71
C PRO A 117 3.71 -17.66 -1.69
N ARG A 118 4.44 -17.94 -2.78
CA ARG A 118 5.89 -17.64 -2.91
C ARG A 118 6.20 -16.54 -3.92
N SER A 119 5.16 -15.91 -4.46
CA SER A 119 5.25 -14.90 -5.51
C SER A 119 4.06 -13.94 -5.40
N ILE A 120 4.23 -12.70 -5.86
CA ILE A 120 3.20 -11.67 -5.94
C ILE A 120 1.97 -12.16 -6.73
N PRO A 121 2.08 -12.83 -7.89
CA PRO A 121 0.91 -13.43 -8.57
C PRO A 121 0.20 -14.50 -7.75
N ALA A 122 0.93 -15.31 -6.97
CA ALA A 122 0.30 -16.30 -6.11
C ALA A 122 -0.45 -15.63 -4.94
N VAL A 123 0.10 -14.55 -4.37
CA VAL A 123 -0.60 -13.74 -3.36
C VAL A 123 -1.82 -13.07 -3.97
N ALA A 124 -1.73 -12.59 -5.22
CA ALA A 124 -2.84 -11.98 -5.94
C ALA A 124 -3.97 -12.99 -6.23
N ALA A 125 -3.63 -14.24 -6.56
CA ALA A 125 -4.61 -15.31 -6.70
C ALA A 125 -5.31 -15.61 -5.36
N ALA A 126 -4.55 -15.65 -4.26
CA ALA A 126 -5.11 -15.79 -2.92
C ALA A 126 -6.00 -14.60 -2.53
N LEU A 127 -5.62 -13.37 -2.89
CA LEU A 127 -6.45 -12.18 -2.71
C LEU A 127 -7.76 -12.28 -3.50
N ARG A 128 -7.70 -12.76 -4.76
CA ARG A 128 -8.90 -13.02 -5.56
C ARG A 128 -9.83 -14.01 -4.86
N ASP A 129 -9.30 -15.14 -4.41
CA ASP A 129 -10.09 -16.18 -3.74
C ASP A 129 -10.75 -15.64 -2.46
N ALA A 130 -10.00 -14.87 -1.67
CA ALA A 130 -10.49 -14.28 -0.43
C ALA A 130 -11.56 -13.20 -0.67
N MET A 131 -11.35 -12.32 -1.66
CA MET A 131 -12.34 -11.32 -2.06
C MET A 131 -13.63 -11.97 -2.58
N GLN A 132 -13.52 -13.04 -3.34
CA GLN A 132 -14.67 -13.79 -3.84
C GLN A 132 -15.48 -14.40 -2.70
N ALA A 133 -14.79 -15.02 -1.73
CA ALA A 133 -15.44 -15.52 -0.53
C ALA A 133 -16.18 -14.41 0.25
N PHE A 134 -15.66 -13.18 0.28
CA PHE A 134 -16.30 -12.04 0.94
C PHE A 134 -17.42 -11.37 0.14
N GLN A 135 -17.41 -11.49 -1.19
CA GLN A 135 -18.53 -11.08 -2.05
C GLN A 135 -19.73 -12.00 -1.85
N ASP A 136 -19.49 -13.31 -1.80
CA ASP A 136 -20.51 -14.35 -1.68
C ASP A 136 -21.10 -14.46 -0.25
N ARG A 137 -20.46 -13.83 0.76
CA ARG A 137 -20.83 -13.98 2.17
C ARG A 137 -22.03 -13.12 2.53
N PRO A 138 -23.18 -13.70 2.93
CA PRO A 138 -24.27 -12.92 3.54
C PRO A 138 -23.79 -12.28 4.85
N ALA A 139 -24.38 -11.14 5.23
CA ALA A 139 -24.02 -10.35 6.40
C ALA A 139 -24.29 -11.07 7.74
N LYS A 140 -23.47 -12.08 8.08
CA LYS A 140 -23.57 -12.83 9.33
C LYS A 140 -22.34 -12.59 10.22
N PRO A 141 -22.53 -12.35 11.52
CA PRO A 141 -21.43 -12.25 12.47
C PRO A 141 -20.66 -13.59 12.57
N PRO A 142 -19.37 -13.57 12.97
CA PRO A 142 -18.58 -12.38 13.31
C PRO A 142 -17.89 -11.72 12.10
N HIS A 143 -17.83 -12.38 10.94
CA HIS A 143 -17.09 -11.90 9.77
C HIS A 143 -18.03 -11.44 8.64
N PHE A 144 -18.44 -10.17 8.71
CA PHE A 144 -19.31 -9.55 7.71
C PHE A 144 -18.58 -9.37 6.37
N GLY A 145 -19.14 -9.91 5.28
CA GLY A 145 -18.63 -9.74 3.91
C GLY A 145 -18.80 -8.32 3.35
N PHE A 146 -18.58 -8.15 2.04
CA PHE A 146 -18.70 -6.85 1.36
C PHE A 146 -20.13 -6.46 1.00
N GLY A 147 -21.13 -7.32 1.27
CA GLY A 147 -22.53 -7.05 0.95
C GLY A 147 -22.78 -6.88 -0.56
N GLY A 148 -22.02 -7.59 -1.41
CA GLY A 148 -22.10 -7.48 -2.86
C GLY A 148 -21.56 -6.17 -3.46
N LYS A 149 -21.01 -5.28 -2.64
CA LYS A 149 -20.39 -4.01 -3.08
C LYS A 149 -19.00 -4.24 -3.66
N ARG A 150 -18.63 -3.37 -4.60
CA ARG A 150 -17.23 -3.21 -5.04
C ARG A 150 -16.41 -2.53 -3.93
N VAL A 151 -15.11 -2.77 -3.93
CA VAL A 151 -14.22 -2.31 -2.85
C VAL A 151 -13.33 -1.15 -3.29
N ILE A 152 -12.93 -0.31 -2.36
CA ILE A 152 -11.76 0.56 -2.52
C ILE A 152 -10.58 -0.17 -1.90
N VAL A 153 -9.48 -0.34 -2.65
CA VAL A 153 -8.26 -0.96 -2.14
C VAL A 153 -7.27 0.13 -1.79
N LEU A 154 -6.76 0.09 -0.55
CA LEU A 154 -5.62 0.87 -0.11
C LEU A 154 -4.44 -0.07 0.10
N ALA A 155 -3.40 0.10 -0.70
CA ALA A 155 -2.31 -0.84 -0.78
C ALA A 155 -0.95 -0.16 -0.55
N HIS A 156 -0.11 -0.76 0.29
CA HIS A 156 1.22 -0.26 0.60
C HIS A 156 2.30 -1.10 -0.09
N SER A 157 3.30 -0.43 -0.67
CA SER A 157 4.52 -1.08 -1.21
C SER A 157 4.15 -2.22 -2.17
N MET A 158 4.73 -3.42 -1.98
CA MET A 158 4.41 -4.65 -2.73
C MET A 158 2.91 -4.97 -2.79
N GLY A 159 2.14 -4.62 -1.76
CA GLY A 159 0.69 -4.83 -1.73
C GLY A 159 -0.05 -4.17 -2.89
N GLY A 160 0.46 -3.06 -3.43
CA GLY A 160 -0.12 -2.42 -4.61
C GLY A 160 0.11 -3.24 -5.89
N LEU A 161 1.22 -3.98 -5.99
CA LEU A 161 1.44 -4.94 -7.07
C LEU A 161 0.55 -6.17 -6.90
N VAL A 162 0.36 -6.66 -5.68
CA VAL A 162 -0.61 -7.73 -5.38
C VAL A 162 -2.01 -7.34 -5.85
N ALA A 163 -2.46 -6.13 -5.49
CA ALA A 163 -3.77 -5.62 -5.91
C ALA A 163 -3.87 -5.44 -7.43
N ARG A 164 -2.84 -4.88 -8.09
CA ARG A 164 -2.82 -4.73 -9.55
C ARG A 164 -2.81 -6.07 -10.28
N SER A 165 -2.00 -7.02 -9.83
CA SER A 165 -1.96 -8.38 -10.33
C SER A 165 -3.35 -9.01 -10.23
N MET A 166 -4.01 -8.89 -9.07
CA MET A 166 -5.39 -9.38 -8.90
C MET A 166 -6.37 -8.70 -9.86
N MET A 167 -6.29 -7.38 -10.00
CA MET A 167 -7.17 -6.63 -10.89
C MET A 167 -7.00 -7.02 -12.36
N GLN A 168 -5.77 -7.25 -12.80
CA GLN A 168 -5.44 -7.39 -14.21
C GLN A 168 -5.35 -8.85 -14.67
N GLU A 169 -4.85 -9.76 -13.83
CA GLU A 169 -4.49 -11.13 -14.22
C GLU A 169 -5.52 -12.17 -13.78
N HIS A 170 -6.44 -11.85 -12.87
CA HIS A 170 -7.36 -12.84 -12.30
C HIS A 170 -8.83 -12.54 -12.59
N ALA A 171 -9.56 -13.60 -12.93
CA ALA A 171 -11.01 -13.61 -13.06
C ALA A 171 -11.66 -14.18 -11.79
N PHE A 172 -12.84 -13.66 -11.45
CA PHE A 172 -13.73 -14.14 -10.40
C PHE A 172 -14.68 -15.21 -10.95
N ARG A 173 -15.41 -15.90 -10.08
CA ARG A 173 -16.39 -16.95 -10.40
C ARG A 173 -17.44 -16.52 -11.42
N ASP A 174 -17.79 -15.24 -11.45
CA ASP A 174 -18.75 -14.68 -12.40
C ASP A 174 -18.13 -14.26 -13.73
N GLY A 175 -16.89 -14.67 -14.01
CA GLY A 175 -16.16 -14.41 -15.24
C GLY A 175 -15.58 -12.99 -15.34
N GLN A 176 -15.95 -12.09 -14.43
CA GLN A 176 -15.41 -10.73 -14.41
C GLN A 176 -13.96 -10.73 -13.89
N ARG A 177 -13.11 -9.87 -14.46
CA ARG A 177 -11.75 -9.65 -13.95
C ARG A 177 -11.78 -8.90 -12.62
N GLY A 178 -10.71 -9.01 -11.83
CA GLY A 178 -10.63 -8.38 -10.52
C GLY A 178 -10.80 -6.86 -10.53
N GLY A 179 -10.41 -6.18 -11.62
CA GLY A 179 -10.64 -4.74 -11.76
C GLY A 179 -12.12 -4.35 -11.82
N GLU A 180 -13.01 -5.26 -12.21
CA GLU A 180 -14.47 -5.07 -12.14
C GLU A 180 -14.99 -5.13 -10.70
N LYS A 181 -14.18 -5.62 -9.75
CA LYS A 181 -14.53 -5.71 -8.33
C LYS A 181 -14.04 -4.52 -7.51
N VAL A 182 -13.26 -3.65 -8.13
CA VAL A 182 -12.58 -2.52 -7.50
C VAL A 182 -13.14 -1.22 -8.03
N LEU A 183 -13.49 -0.30 -7.12
CA LEU A 183 -13.77 1.09 -7.44
C LEU A 183 -12.44 1.81 -7.67
N ARG A 184 -11.63 1.93 -6.62
CA ARG A 184 -10.32 2.58 -6.69
C ARG A 184 -9.24 1.70 -6.10
N LEU A 185 -8.06 1.73 -6.71
CA LEU A 185 -6.83 1.28 -6.09
C LEU A 185 -5.98 2.50 -5.75
N VAL A 186 -5.79 2.76 -4.46
CA VAL A 186 -4.82 3.73 -3.98
C VAL A 186 -3.54 3.00 -3.60
N THR A 187 -2.44 3.32 -4.26
CA THR A 187 -1.13 2.75 -3.94
C THR A 187 -0.26 3.74 -3.18
N LEU A 188 0.45 3.25 -2.17
CA LEU A 188 1.36 4.00 -1.32
C LEU A 188 2.78 3.46 -1.47
N GLY A 189 3.64 4.17 -2.20
CA GLY A 189 5.03 3.77 -2.42
C GLY A 189 5.17 2.48 -3.24
N THR A 190 4.19 2.08 -4.03
CA THR A 190 4.22 0.80 -4.74
C THR A 190 5.26 0.80 -5.87
N PRO A 191 6.19 -0.17 -5.94
CA PRO A 191 7.20 -0.21 -6.99
C PRO A 191 6.62 -0.67 -8.33
N HIS A 192 5.83 0.19 -9.01
CA HIS A 192 5.17 -0.17 -10.27
C HIS A 192 6.15 -0.50 -11.39
N HIS A 193 7.36 0.06 -11.36
CA HIS A 193 8.47 -0.28 -12.26
C HIS A 193 9.59 -1.07 -11.57
N GLY A 194 9.30 -1.63 -10.40
CA GLY A 194 10.28 -2.27 -9.54
C GLY A 194 10.99 -1.26 -8.65
N SER A 195 11.96 -1.75 -7.88
CA SER A 195 12.84 -0.97 -7.03
C SER A 195 14.29 -1.37 -7.30
N PRO A 196 15.15 -0.41 -7.66
CA PRO A 196 16.57 -0.65 -7.86
C PRO A 196 17.30 -1.23 -6.64
N LEU A 197 16.73 -1.02 -5.44
CA LEU A 197 17.27 -1.60 -4.22
C LEU A 197 17.16 -3.12 -4.23
N MET A 198 16.13 -3.68 -4.86
CA MET A 198 15.94 -5.13 -4.95
C MET A 198 16.99 -5.74 -5.88
N ASP A 199 17.32 -5.05 -6.98
CA ASP A 199 18.41 -5.39 -7.88
C ASP A 199 19.77 -5.39 -7.17
N ALA A 200 20.04 -4.34 -6.39
CA ALA A 200 21.26 -4.23 -5.59
C ALA A 200 21.33 -5.32 -4.50
N GLY A 201 20.23 -5.58 -3.80
CA GLY A 201 20.14 -6.62 -2.78
C GLY A 201 20.47 -8.01 -3.31
N LEU A 202 19.92 -8.36 -4.48
CA LEU A 202 20.24 -9.61 -5.16
C LEU A 202 21.68 -9.68 -5.66
N ALA A 203 22.22 -8.60 -6.22
CA ALA A 203 23.58 -8.56 -6.76
C ALA A 203 24.67 -8.61 -5.69
N LEU A 204 24.43 -7.94 -4.57
CA LEU A 204 25.39 -7.75 -3.49
C LEU A 204 25.24 -8.80 -2.37
N GLY A 205 24.29 -9.75 -2.51
CA GLY A 205 24.01 -10.76 -1.49
C GLY A 205 23.58 -10.15 -0.16
N LEU A 206 22.81 -9.06 -0.19
CA LEU A 206 22.47 -8.30 1.00
C LEU A 206 21.31 -8.96 1.74
N ASP A 207 21.62 -9.95 2.55
CA ASP A 207 20.84 -10.29 3.75
C ASP A 207 20.85 -9.14 4.79
N THR A 208 21.59 -8.05 4.53
CA THR A 208 21.96 -7.02 5.50
C THR A 208 21.04 -5.79 5.55
N ILE A 209 20.05 -5.66 4.67
CA ILE A 209 19.01 -4.64 4.83
C ILE A 209 17.96 -5.21 5.76
N ALA A 210 17.88 -4.70 6.99
CA ALA A 210 16.96 -5.23 8.02
C ALA A 210 15.48 -5.37 7.58
N GLU A 211 15.03 -4.60 6.58
CA GLU A 211 13.68 -4.72 6.01
C GLU A 211 13.52 -5.84 4.97
N LEU A 212 14.62 -6.28 4.35
CA LEU A 212 14.65 -7.32 3.32
C LEU A 212 15.29 -8.62 3.82
N SER A 213 15.99 -8.56 4.96
CA SER A 213 16.81 -9.64 5.50
C SER A 213 16.03 -10.91 5.79
N ASP A 214 14.74 -10.80 6.10
CA ASP A 214 13.85 -11.94 6.28
C ASP A 214 12.81 -12.04 5.15
N THR A 215 12.99 -11.41 3.98
CA THR A 215 12.02 -11.55 2.88
C THR A 215 12.28 -12.80 2.05
N HIS A 216 11.22 -13.59 1.79
CA HIS A 216 11.33 -14.74 0.88
C HIS A 216 11.76 -14.32 -0.53
N ALA A 217 12.82 -14.93 -1.05
CA ALA A 217 13.51 -14.52 -2.29
C ALA A 217 12.59 -14.44 -3.53
N GLY A 218 11.54 -15.26 -3.60
CA GLY A 218 10.55 -15.22 -4.68
C GLY A 218 9.83 -13.88 -4.81
N PHE A 219 9.63 -13.14 -3.71
CA PHE A 219 9.05 -11.80 -3.75
C PHE A 219 10.08 -10.76 -4.21
N LEU A 220 11.32 -10.82 -3.71
CA LEU A 220 12.39 -9.90 -4.12
C LEU A 220 12.64 -9.95 -5.63
N ALA A 221 12.66 -11.15 -6.20
CA ALA A 221 12.82 -11.35 -7.64
C ALA A 221 11.76 -10.61 -8.47
N GLN A 222 10.53 -10.50 -7.97
CA GLN A 222 9.40 -9.84 -8.66
C GLN A 222 9.29 -8.34 -8.38
N LEU A 223 10.18 -7.80 -7.56
CA LEU A 223 10.28 -6.37 -7.29
C LEU A 223 11.50 -5.72 -7.99
N THR A 224 12.28 -6.51 -8.73
CA THR A 224 13.40 -6.01 -9.54
C THR A 224 12.95 -5.04 -10.63
N TRP A 225 13.84 -4.13 -11.00
CA TRP A 225 13.59 -3.04 -11.95
C TRP A 225 13.16 -3.56 -13.33
N THR A 226 12.20 -2.87 -13.94
CA THR A 226 11.74 -3.19 -15.30
C THR A 226 12.61 -2.55 -16.38
N ASN A 227 13.63 -1.76 -16.04
CA ASN A 227 14.43 -1.02 -17.01
C ASN A 227 13.56 -0.14 -17.94
N TYR A 228 12.39 0.32 -17.49
CA TYR A 228 11.41 1.07 -18.31
C TYR A 228 11.99 2.39 -18.87
N ASP A 229 13.00 2.93 -18.20
CA ASP A 229 13.72 4.16 -18.53
C ASP A 229 15.03 3.90 -19.30
N GLY A 230 15.28 2.67 -19.72
CA GLY A 230 16.46 2.26 -20.48
C GLY A 230 17.73 2.07 -19.65
N LEU A 231 17.65 2.27 -18.33
CA LEU A 231 18.75 1.95 -17.43
C LEU A 231 19.04 0.45 -17.41
N ASP A 232 20.31 0.12 -17.19
CA ASP A 232 20.79 -1.24 -17.04
C ASP A 232 20.99 -1.55 -15.56
N MET A 233 19.91 -1.84 -14.87
CA MET A 233 19.99 -2.28 -13.49
C MET A 233 20.14 -3.80 -13.51
N PHE A 234 21.12 -4.35 -12.78
CA PHE A 234 21.36 -5.79 -12.65
C PHE A 234 21.90 -6.52 -13.91
N LEU A 235 22.97 -6.01 -14.53
CA LEU A 235 23.71 -6.71 -15.61
C LEU A 235 22.82 -7.15 -16.80
N GLY A 236 21.81 -6.36 -17.13
CA GLY A 236 20.92 -6.53 -18.28
C GLY A 236 19.68 -7.38 -17.99
N ARG A 237 19.50 -7.89 -16.78
CA ARG A 237 18.33 -8.69 -16.41
C ARG A 237 17.13 -7.77 -16.16
N CYS A 238 16.03 -8.03 -16.83
CA CYS A 238 14.75 -7.36 -16.62
C CYS A 238 13.81 -8.27 -15.81
N ASN A 239 12.86 -7.68 -15.08
CA ASN A 239 11.67 -8.35 -14.53
C ASN A 239 10.57 -8.56 -15.60
N PRO A 240 10.47 -9.74 -16.25
CA PRO A 240 9.54 -9.93 -17.36
C PRO A 240 8.07 -9.92 -16.92
N TRP A 241 7.78 -10.42 -15.72
CA TRP A 241 6.43 -10.45 -15.19
C TRP A 241 5.93 -9.03 -14.91
N LEU A 242 6.72 -8.19 -14.23
CA LEU A 242 6.30 -6.82 -13.94
C LEU A 242 6.20 -5.97 -15.20
N ALA A 243 7.11 -6.18 -16.17
CA ALA A 243 7.00 -5.58 -17.50
C ALA A 243 5.69 -6.00 -18.21
N GLN A 244 5.31 -7.28 -18.13
CA GLN A 244 4.02 -7.77 -18.63
C GLN A 244 2.83 -7.16 -17.91
N LEU A 245 2.88 -7.05 -16.58
CA LEU A 245 1.84 -6.42 -15.76
C LEU A 245 1.68 -4.93 -16.11
N ASN A 246 2.75 -4.27 -16.55
CA ASN A 246 2.70 -2.88 -17.00
C ASN A 246 2.19 -2.72 -18.45
N ASN A 247 2.08 -3.82 -19.21
CA ASN A 247 1.69 -3.83 -20.62
C ASN A 247 0.23 -4.21 -20.89
N TYR A 248 -0.66 -4.10 -19.89
CA TYR A 248 -2.09 -4.09 -20.18
C TYR A 248 -2.40 -2.75 -20.89
N ALA A 249 -3.13 -2.75 -22.01
CA ALA A 249 -3.21 -1.60 -22.93
C ALA A 249 -3.86 -0.34 -22.26
N PRO A 250 -3.62 0.89 -22.80
CA PRO A 250 -4.13 1.29 -24.10
C PRO A 250 -3.05 1.25 -25.17
N ALA A 251 -3.42 0.77 -26.35
CA ALA A 251 -2.52 0.28 -27.38
C ALA A 251 -1.37 1.23 -27.72
N THR A 252 -0.14 0.73 -27.66
CA THR A 252 0.80 0.67 -28.78
C THR A 252 1.88 -0.34 -28.40
N GLY A 253 2.32 -1.18 -29.34
CA GLY A 253 3.37 -2.19 -29.11
C GLY A 253 4.73 -1.58 -28.79
N GLY A 254 4.85 -0.95 -27.64
CA GLY A 254 6.08 -0.35 -27.14
C GLY A 254 7.06 -1.43 -26.69
N ARG A 255 8.34 -1.25 -27.04
CA ARG A 255 9.43 -1.94 -26.37
C ARG A 255 9.53 -1.36 -24.96
N HIS A 256 9.42 -2.20 -23.92
CA HIS A 256 9.66 -1.77 -22.54
C HIS A 256 11.17 -1.82 -22.26
N GLY A 257 11.86 -0.75 -22.69
CA GLY A 257 13.29 -0.57 -22.47
C GLY A 257 14.12 -1.81 -22.85
N ARG A 258 14.90 -2.32 -21.89
CA ARG A 258 15.79 -3.49 -22.07
C ARG A 258 15.10 -4.85 -21.87
N CYS A 259 13.83 -4.90 -21.46
CA CYS A 259 13.07 -6.16 -21.38
C CYS A 259 12.78 -6.79 -22.75
N GLY A 260 13.07 -6.07 -23.83
CA GLY A 260 12.71 -6.47 -25.18
C GLY A 260 11.22 -6.26 -25.45
N THR A 261 10.69 -7.04 -26.38
CA THR A 261 9.28 -7.00 -26.74
C THR A 261 8.47 -7.82 -25.73
N VAL A 262 7.64 -7.15 -24.94
CA VAL A 262 6.67 -7.79 -24.07
C VAL A 262 5.46 -8.20 -24.90
N ALA A 263 4.87 -9.36 -24.64
CA ALA A 263 3.70 -9.82 -25.37
C ALA A 263 2.56 -8.80 -25.22
N ALA A 264 1.94 -8.42 -26.33
CA ALA A 264 0.77 -7.56 -26.30
C ALA A 264 -0.33 -8.25 -25.49
N ASN A 265 -0.87 -7.56 -24.49
CA ASN A 265 -2.06 -8.05 -23.80
C ASN A 265 -3.30 -7.59 -24.57
N PRO A 266 -4.16 -8.50 -25.06
CA PRO A 266 -5.36 -8.11 -25.78
C PRO A 266 -6.41 -7.45 -24.86
N LEU A 267 -6.25 -7.57 -23.53
CA LEU A 267 -7.19 -7.02 -22.56
C LEU A 267 -6.74 -5.62 -22.11
N ALA A 268 -7.70 -4.71 -22.01
CA ALA A 268 -7.48 -3.40 -21.42
C ALA A 268 -7.05 -3.52 -19.95
N GLY A 269 -6.16 -2.63 -19.50
CA GLY A 269 -5.88 -2.49 -18.07
C GLY A 269 -6.94 -1.66 -17.35
N TYR A 270 -6.78 -1.54 -16.04
CA TYR A 270 -7.67 -0.76 -15.15
C TYR A 270 -6.97 0.48 -14.60
N TYR A 271 -6.14 1.14 -15.42
CA TYR A 271 -5.27 2.24 -15.00
C TYR A 271 -6.05 3.46 -14.53
N GLU A 272 -7.22 3.70 -15.12
CA GLU A 272 -8.17 4.73 -14.76
C GLU A 272 -8.75 4.54 -13.35
N LYS A 273 -8.52 3.39 -12.70
CA LYS A 273 -8.90 3.13 -11.31
C LYS A 273 -7.77 3.40 -10.31
N ILE A 274 -6.55 3.68 -10.78
CA ILE A 274 -5.35 3.79 -9.95
C ILE A 274 -5.06 5.24 -9.56
N VAL A 275 -4.88 5.46 -8.25
CA VAL A 275 -4.28 6.68 -7.67
C VAL A 275 -2.95 6.29 -7.06
N ALA A 276 -1.85 6.76 -7.64
CA ALA A 276 -0.51 6.35 -7.25
C ALA A 276 0.22 7.42 -6.44
N TYR A 277 0.51 7.13 -5.16
CA TYR A 277 1.33 7.97 -4.29
C TYR A 277 2.78 7.53 -4.34
N GLY A 278 3.66 8.45 -4.73
CA GLY A 278 5.09 8.36 -4.48
C GLY A 278 5.53 9.30 -3.37
N THR A 279 6.64 8.97 -2.74
CA THR A 279 7.29 9.82 -1.75
C THR A 279 8.70 10.15 -2.18
N SER A 280 9.13 11.36 -1.83
CA SER A 280 10.54 11.72 -1.76
C SER A 280 10.84 12.11 -0.32
N ALA A 281 11.90 11.53 0.24
CA ALA A 281 12.55 12.14 1.38
C ALA A 281 13.14 13.48 0.91
N VAL A 282 13.23 14.48 1.80
CA VAL A 282 13.99 15.71 1.52
C VAL A 282 15.46 15.31 1.41
N GLN A 283 15.87 14.87 0.21
CA GLN A 283 17.22 15.08 -0.27
C GLN A 283 17.20 16.49 -0.82
N ASP A 284 17.53 17.44 0.04
CA ASP A 284 17.96 18.74 -0.44
C ASP A 284 19.33 18.50 -1.08
N GLU A 285 19.39 18.57 -2.41
CA GLU A 285 20.60 18.36 -3.20
C GLU A 285 21.64 19.50 -2.97
N ASP A 286 21.27 20.57 -2.23
CA ASP A 286 22.11 21.74 -1.93
C ASP A 286 22.74 21.77 -0.52
N VAL A 287 22.60 20.74 0.32
CA VAL A 287 23.26 20.71 1.64
C VAL A 287 24.66 20.11 1.54
N ASP A 288 25.55 20.87 0.89
CA ASP A 288 27.00 20.70 0.89
C ASP A 288 27.62 21.11 2.24
N SER A 289 27.14 20.52 3.35
CA SER A 289 27.56 20.96 4.69
C SER A 289 27.77 19.83 5.69
N GLY A 290 28.34 18.69 5.28
CA GLY A 290 28.81 17.65 6.23
C GLY A 290 27.73 17.14 7.22
N ALA A 291 26.47 17.47 6.97
CA ALA A 291 25.32 17.25 7.82
C ALA A 291 24.35 16.37 7.02
N ILE A 292 24.68 15.08 7.07
CA ILE A 292 23.82 13.92 6.82
C ILE A 292 22.33 14.29 6.69
N GLY A 293 21.78 14.15 5.47
CA GLY A 293 20.36 14.32 5.18
C GLY A 293 19.47 13.60 6.21
N ALA A 294 18.44 14.32 6.68
CA ALA A 294 17.65 13.91 7.84
C ALA A 294 16.66 12.79 7.51
N TYR A 295 17.15 11.56 7.41
CA TYR A 295 16.34 10.38 7.72
C TYR A 295 15.86 10.48 9.18
N LYS A 296 14.60 10.14 9.46
CA LYS A 296 14.00 10.24 10.82
C LYS A 296 14.92 9.55 11.85
N PRO A 297 15.07 10.09 13.08
CA PRO A 297 15.72 9.36 14.16
C PRO A 297 15.10 7.96 14.30
N GLY A 298 15.91 6.91 14.14
CA GLY A 298 15.46 5.50 14.11
C GLY A 298 15.27 4.90 12.71
N SER A 299 15.41 5.67 11.63
CA SER A 299 15.51 5.10 10.27
C SER A 299 16.85 4.38 10.10
N PRO A 300 16.87 3.14 9.58
CA PRO A 300 18.08 2.37 9.38
C PRO A 300 19.11 3.12 8.54
N SER A 301 20.39 3.03 8.92
CA SER A 301 21.50 3.54 8.09
C SER A 301 21.54 2.89 6.70
N SER A 302 20.95 1.69 6.54
CA SER A 302 20.82 0.98 5.26
C SER A 302 19.95 1.72 4.24
N LEU A 303 18.95 2.51 4.65
CA LEU A 303 18.13 3.32 3.73
C LEU A 303 18.94 4.49 3.11
N ARG A 304 20.04 4.89 3.75
CA ARG A 304 21.01 5.88 3.24
C ARG A 304 21.92 5.28 2.17
N ALA A 305 22.34 4.04 2.38
CA ALA A 305 23.20 3.32 1.45
C ALA A 305 22.52 3.12 0.09
N THR A 306 21.19 2.91 0.05
CA THR A 306 20.42 2.78 -1.19
C THR A 306 20.45 4.02 -2.06
N SER A 307 20.11 5.17 -1.50
CA SER A 307 20.02 6.42 -2.27
C SER A 307 21.41 6.85 -2.76
N GLN A 308 22.43 6.67 -1.91
CA GLN A 308 23.83 6.88 -2.28
C GLN A 308 24.33 5.86 -3.31
N TYR A 309 23.92 4.59 -3.24
CA TYR A 309 24.26 3.57 -4.22
C TYR A 309 23.69 3.93 -5.60
N LEU A 310 22.43 4.37 -5.67
CA LEU A 310 21.83 4.77 -6.94
C LEU A 310 22.52 5.97 -7.57
N LEU A 311 22.88 6.96 -6.75
CA LEU A 311 23.63 8.13 -7.21
C LEU A 311 25.06 7.75 -7.65
N SER A 312 25.79 6.98 -6.84
CA SER A 312 27.20 6.63 -7.10
C SER A 312 27.40 5.62 -8.22
N ALA A 313 26.51 4.63 -8.35
CA ALA A 313 26.64 3.58 -9.35
C ALA A 313 26.09 3.97 -10.72
N TYR A 314 25.11 4.89 -10.80
CA TYR A 314 24.40 5.21 -12.05
C TYR A 314 24.37 6.70 -12.41
N GLY A 315 24.94 7.58 -11.59
CA GLY A 315 25.07 9.01 -11.89
C GLY A 315 23.74 9.76 -12.08
N ARG A 316 22.63 9.21 -11.55
CA ARG A 316 21.29 9.80 -11.67
C ARG A 316 20.65 9.97 -10.30
N PRO A 317 20.22 11.18 -9.92
CA PRO A 317 19.40 11.38 -8.75
C PRO A 317 18.00 10.80 -9.02
N TYR A 318 17.60 9.83 -8.21
CA TYR A 318 16.21 9.38 -8.13
C TYR A 318 15.65 9.83 -6.79
N PRO A 319 14.76 10.85 -6.77
CA PRO A 319 13.97 11.14 -5.58
C PRO A 319 13.28 9.84 -5.15
N ASN A 320 13.51 9.41 -3.93
CA ASN A 320 13.01 8.14 -3.42
C ASN A 320 12.71 8.24 -1.93
N ASP A 321 12.01 7.24 -1.42
CA ASP A 321 11.57 7.14 -0.03
C ASP A 321 12.45 6.21 0.82
N GLY A 322 13.66 5.92 0.35
CA GLY A 322 14.60 4.94 0.89
C GLY A 322 14.54 3.57 0.22
N ILE A 323 13.44 3.24 -0.48
CA ILE A 323 13.26 1.93 -1.13
C ILE A 323 12.82 2.09 -2.59
N VAL A 324 11.79 2.90 -2.86
CA VAL A 324 11.15 2.99 -4.16
C VAL A 324 11.35 4.39 -4.74
N PRO A 325 11.92 4.50 -5.95
CA PRO A 325 11.97 5.78 -6.67
C PRO A 325 10.57 6.35 -6.88
N MET A 326 10.42 7.66 -6.73
CA MET A 326 9.16 8.38 -6.91
C MET A 326 8.53 8.11 -8.28
N ALA A 327 9.33 8.03 -9.33
CA ALA A 327 8.86 7.72 -10.68
C ALA A 327 8.27 6.29 -10.81
N SER A 328 8.85 5.32 -10.09
CA SER A 328 8.28 3.97 -9.99
C SER A 328 7.02 3.98 -9.14
N ALA A 329 7.04 4.68 -8.00
CA ALA A 329 5.89 4.80 -7.10
C ALA A 329 4.67 5.49 -7.73
N GLN A 330 4.89 6.51 -8.55
CA GLN A 330 3.86 7.22 -9.32
C GLN A 330 3.54 6.55 -10.66
N PHE A 331 4.12 5.38 -10.93
CA PHE A 331 3.92 4.61 -12.15
C PHE A 331 4.09 5.46 -13.42
N ALA A 332 5.23 6.13 -13.55
CA ALA A 332 5.52 7.04 -14.66
C ALA A 332 5.26 6.39 -16.04
N GLY A 333 4.66 7.13 -16.96
CA GLY A 333 4.30 6.65 -18.31
C GLY A 333 2.93 5.97 -18.42
N ALA A 334 2.30 5.54 -17.32
CA ALA A 334 0.97 4.92 -17.37
C ALA A 334 -0.21 5.93 -17.41
N PRO A 335 -1.35 5.63 -18.03
CA PRO A 335 -2.52 6.51 -18.08
C PRO A 335 -3.39 6.37 -16.82
N LEU A 336 -2.86 6.77 -15.66
CA LEU A 336 -3.54 6.63 -14.37
C LEU A 336 -4.67 7.65 -14.21
N ALA A 337 -5.64 7.36 -13.33
CA ALA A 337 -6.57 8.39 -12.87
C ALA A 337 -5.83 9.55 -12.20
N GLN A 338 -4.83 9.25 -11.36
CA GLN A 338 -4.12 10.30 -10.65
C GLN A 338 -2.73 9.86 -10.16
N ARG A 339 -1.80 10.82 -10.15
CA ARG A 339 -0.51 10.73 -9.48
C ARG A 339 -0.48 11.72 -8.32
N ARG A 340 0.13 11.30 -7.21
CA ARG A 340 0.27 12.09 -5.99
C ARG A 340 1.69 11.99 -5.46
N ALA A 341 2.13 13.05 -4.82
CA ALA A 341 3.39 13.11 -4.12
C ALA A 341 3.12 13.36 -2.64
N ALA A 342 3.82 12.64 -1.78
CA ALA A 342 4.02 13.02 -0.40
C ALA A 342 5.49 13.32 -0.14
N PHE A 343 5.72 14.21 0.81
CA PHE A 343 7.02 14.72 1.18
C PHE A 343 7.26 14.46 2.67
N ALA A 344 8.53 14.47 3.05
CA ALA A 344 8.98 14.25 4.42
C ALA A 344 8.63 12.87 5.01
N CYS A 345 8.49 11.84 4.15
CA CYS A 345 8.20 10.48 4.58
C CYS A 345 9.14 9.43 3.99
N ASP A 346 9.51 8.46 4.82
CA ASP A 346 10.15 7.22 4.38
C ASP A 346 9.09 6.17 3.98
N HIS A 347 9.55 5.17 3.24
CA HIS A 347 8.71 4.12 2.68
C HIS A 347 7.83 3.40 3.71
N ARG A 348 8.27 3.25 4.96
CA ARG A 348 7.52 2.50 5.98
C ARG A 348 6.38 3.30 6.57
N PHE A 349 6.60 4.60 6.76
CA PHE A 349 5.68 5.49 7.47
C PHE A 349 4.53 5.99 6.59
N ILE A 350 4.65 5.94 5.26
CA ILE A 350 3.60 6.43 4.34
C ILE A 350 2.22 5.83 4.61
N LYS A 351 2.13 4.57 5.07
CA LYS A 351 0.86 3.90 5.40
C LYS A 351 0.32 4.19 6.80
N ARG A 352 1.12 4.76 7.71
CA ARG A 352 0.69 5.06 9.09
C ARG A 352 -0.22 6.30 9.14
N GLY A 353 -0.03 7.24 8.21
CA GLY A 353 -0.99 8.31 7.90
C GLY A 353 -1.16 9.44 8.92
N TYR A 354 -1.06 9.16 10.22
CA TYR A 354 -1.29 10.11 11.32
C TYR A 354 -0.17 10.07 12.35
N THR A 355 0.10 11.20 12.99
CA THR A 355 0.90 11.27 14.22
C THR A 355 0.07 10.74 15.39
N GLU A 356 0.49 9.63 16.00
CA GLU A 356 -0.09 9.16 17.26
C GLU A 356 1.00 8.76 18.26
N LEU A 357 0.67 8.87 19.55
CA LEU A 357 1.41 8.20 20.63
C LEU A 357 1.11 6.71 20.52
N VAL A 358 2.04 5.92 19.98
CA VAL A 358 1.89 4.47 19.94
C VAL A 358 2.28 3.91 21.31
N ARG A 359 1.34 3.21 21.95
CA ARG A 359 1.60 2.40 23.15
C ARG A 359 1.83 0.97 22.71
N SER A 360 3.00 0.41 22.98
CA SER A 360 3.28 -1.02 22.88
C SER A 360 3.20 -1.66 24.26
N ALA A 361 3.25 -3.00 24.31
CA ALA A 361 3.35 -3.74 25.58
C ALA A 361 4.61 -3.39 26.39
N THR A 362 5.62 -2.76 25.78
CA THR A 362 6.93 -2.45 26.37
C THR A 362 7.18 -0.95 26.58
N GLY A 363 6.25 -0.06 26.21
CA GLY A 363 6.40 1.38 26.46
C GLY A 363 5.46 2.28 25.67
N THR A 364 5.57 3.58 25.92
CA THR A 364 4.87 4.64 25.17
C THR A 364 5.91 5.44 24.40
N TYR A 365 5.79 5.55 23.07
CA TYR A 365 6.66 6.41 22.26
C TYR A 365 5.85 7.37 21.39
N PHE A 366 6.42 8.56 21.16
CA PHE A 366 5.87 9.55 20.23
C PHE A 366 6.14 9.10 18.80
N ASP A 367 5.11 8.72 18.04
CA ASP A 367 5.23 8.54 16.60
C ASP A 367 4.78 9.82 15.89
N THR A 368 5.66 10.82 15.84
CA THR A 368 5.47 11.99 14.99
C THR A 368 5.75 11.60 13.53
N ALA A 369 4.90 10.75 12.95
CA ALA A 369 4.94 10.42 11.53
C ALA A 369 4.19 11.49 10.72
N PHE A 370 4.92 12.47 10.20
CA PHE A 370 4.35 13.45 9.28
C PHE A 370 4.68 13.06 7.84
N CYS A 371 3.66 12.71 7.04
CA CYS A 371 3.75 12.78 5.58
C CYS A 371 2.99 14.02 5.15
N SER A 372 3.67 15.12 4.81
CA SER A 372 3.03 16.22 4.10
C SER A 372 2.68 15.77 2.69
N ALA A 373 1.39 15.62 2.37
CA ALA A 373 0.91 15.71 1.00
C ALA A 373 0.72 17.19 0.65
N SER A 374 1.39 17.72 -0.35
CA SER A 374 1.07 19.10 -0.78
C SER A 374 -0.17 19.08 -1.69
N SER A 375 -1.04 20.07 -1.57
CA SER A 375 -1.72 20.67 -2.73
C SER A 375 -1.02 22.00 -3.14
N VAL A 376 0.29 22.11 -2.82
CA VAL A 376 1.19 23.27 -2.58
C VAL A 376 1.15 23.78 -1.11
N THR A 377 2.36 23.97 -0.53
CA THR A 377 2.76 24.11 0.90
C THR A 377 2.22 25.34 1.66
N PRO A 378 1.91 25.22 2.96
CA PRO A 378 2.26 26.31 3.89
C PRO A 378 2.91 25.85 5.22
N THR A 379 3.77 26.75 5.73
CA THR A 379 4.50 26.75 7.00
C THR A 379 3.67 26.41 8.23
N VAL A 380 4.22 25.56 9.11
CA VAL A 380 3.62 25.18 10.40
C VAL A 380 4.30 25.96 11.54
N PRO A 381 3.57 26.78 12.33
CA PRO A 381 3.91 27.01 13.73
C PRO A 381 3.25 25.93 14.59
N SER A 382 4.06 25.22 15.38
CA SER A 382 3.63 24.14 16.26
C SER A 382 2.98 24.65 17.54
N GLY A 383 1.98 23.90 18.05
CA GLY A 383 1.52 24.01 19.43
C GLY A 383 0.06 23.61 19.63
N MET A 384 -0.17 22.74 20.62
CA MET A 384 -1.43 22.47 21.34
C MET A 384 -2.35 21.33 20.84
N PRO A 385 -3.15 20.74 21.78
CA PRO A 385 -3.64 19.38 21.75
C PRO A 385 -5.03 19.31 21.15
N ASP A 386 -5.16 18.58 20.04
CA ASP A 386 -6.29 17.72 19.68
C ASP A 386 -6.05 17.26 18.23
N GLY A 387 -5.99 15.95 18.03
CA GLY A 387 -5.60 15.35 16.76
C GLY A 387 -6.63 15.61 15.68
N TYR A 388 -6.30 16.49 14.73
CA TYR A 388 -7.03 16.64 13.47
C TYR A 388 -6.14 16.33 12.27
N ALA A 389 -6.76 15.71 11.27
CA ALA A 389 -6.19 15.44 9.97
C ALA A 389 -5.63 16.74 9.37
N VAL A 390 -4.30 16.80 9.24
CA VAL A 390 -3.63 17.97 8.71
C VAL A 390 -3.99 18.12 7.24
N ALA A 391 -4.47 19.31 6.86
CA ALA A 391 -4.60 19.69 5.47
C ALA A 391 -3.26 19.45 4.78
N GLY A 392 -3.26 18.55 3.80
CA GLY A 392 -2.04 18.08 3.20
C GLY A 392 -1.32 16.96 3.96
N SER A 393 -2.03 15.94 4.43
CA SER A 393 -1.46 14.62 4.68
C SER A 393 -1.96 13.61 3.64
N VAL A 394 -1.24 12.49 3.45
CA VAL A 394 -1.65 11.41 2.51
C VAL A 394 -3.07 10.92 2.79
N PHE A 395 -3.52 11.02 4.05
CA PHE A 395 -4.86 10.63 4.47
C PHE A 395 -5.81 11.80 4.77
N GLY A 396 -5.31 13.05 4.77
CA GLY A 396 -6.08 14.24 5.10
C GLY A 396 -6.96 14.76 3.98
N ASP A 397 -7.72 15.81 4.28
CA ASP A 397 -8.58 16.56 3.36
C ASP A 397 -8.13 18.04 3.39
N PRO A 398 -8.16 18.80 2.28
CA PRO A 398 -8.56 18.41 0.92
C PRO A 398 -7.52 17.57 0.17
N GLY A 399 -7.99 16.60 -0.64
CA GLY A 399 -7.21 16.00 -1.72
C GLY A 399 -6.40 14.72 -1.42
N GLY A 400 -6.35 14.28 -0.16
CA GLY A 400 -5.79 12.99 0.26
C GLY A 400 -6.80 11.84 0.19
N ILE A 401 -6.46 10.69 0.77
CA ILE A 401 -7.28 9.47 0.74
C ILE A 401 -8.67 9.68 1.34
N ALA A 402 -8.80 10.45 2.43
CA ALA A 402 -10.11 10.75 3.01
C ALA A 402 -11.03 11.49 2.03
N GLY A 403 -10.48 12.36 1.19
CA GLY A 403 -11.24 13.01 0.12
C GLY A 403 -11.79 12.01 -0.89
N ILE A 404 -10.98 11.02 -1.31
CA ILE A 404 -11.42 9.94 -2.20
C ILE A 404 -12.54 9.13 -1.54
N LEU A 405 -12.34 8.68 -0.30
CA LEU A 405 -13.33 7.89 0.43
C LEU A 405 -14.64 8.65 0.65
N ARG A 406 -14.56 9.94 1.00
CA ARG A 406 -15.72 10.81 1.17
C ARG A 406 -16.48 10.98 -0.12
N THR A 407 -15.81 11.31 -1.23
CA THR A 407 -16.46 11.48 -2.53
C THR A 407 -17.21 10.23 -2.95
N HIS A 408 -16.59 9.05 -2.82
CA HIS A 408 -17.26 7.80 -3.11
C HIS A 408 -18.44 7.54 -2.15
N SER A 409 -18.28 7.81 -0.84
CA SER A 409 -19.34 7.57 0.14
C SER A 409 -20.55 8.49 -0.07
N GLN A 410 -20.30 9.76 -0.39
CA GLN A 410 -21.35 10.71 -0.73
C GLN A 410 -22.04 10.34 -2.04
N ALA A 411 -21.29 9.86 -3.04
CA ALA A 411 -21.89 9.36 -4.27
C ALA A 411 -22.84 8.18 -4.00
N GLU A 412 -22.40 7.17 -3.22
CA GLU A 412 -23.28 6.05 -2.82
C GLU A 412 -24.54 6.56 -2.11
N ARG A 413 -24.41 7.50 -1.16
CA ARG A 413 -25.55 8.08 -0.43
C ARG A 413 -26.53 8.78 -1.36
N VAL A 414 -26.03 9.60 -2.27
CA VAL A 414 -26.87 10.31 -3.25
C VAL A 414 -27.56 9.33 -4.17
N PHE A 415 -26.89 8.27 -4.60
CA PHE A 415 -27.48 7.27 -5.48
C PHE A 415 -28.55 6.43 -4.77
N ASP A 416 -28.27 5.98 -3.55
CA ASP A 416 -29.24 5.23 -2.73
C ASP A 416 -30.49 6.08 -2.47
N TRP A 417 -30.31 7.37 -2.16
CA TRP A 417 -31.42 8.32 -2.02
C TRP A 417 -32.19 8.53 -3.32
N ALA A 418 -31.47 8.73 -4.43
CA ALA A 418 -32.08 8.99 -5.72
C ALA A 418 -32.93 7.81 -6.20
N GLU A 419 -32.50 6.57 -5.94
CA GLU A 419 -33.27 5.36 -6.25
C GLU A 419 -34.64 5.34 -5.55
N GLN A 420 -34.73 5.85 -4.32
CA GLN A 420 -36.02 5.98 -3.63
C GLN A 420 -36.80 7.20 -4.12
N ALA A 421 -36.17 8.36 -4.22
CA ALA A 421 -36.83 9.62 -4.56
C ALA A 421 -37.34 9.64 -6.02
N TYR A 422 -36.65 8.95 -6.92
CA TYR A 422 -36.92 8.93 -8.36
C TYR A 422 -37.10 7.51 -8.89
N ALA A 423 -37.80 6.66 -8.12
CA ALA A 423 -38.03 5.26 -8.46
C ALA A 423 -38.65 5.03 -9.85
N GLY A 424 -39.37 5.99 -10.42
CA GLY A 424 -39.89 5.90 -11.80
C GLY A 424 -38.82 5.99 -12.89
N HIS A 425 -37.62 6.51 -12.57
CA HIS A 425 -36.54 6.77 -13.51
C HIS A 425 -35.28 5.94 -13.27
N LEU A 426 -35.13 5.36 -12.08
CA LEU A 426 -33.93 4.64 -11.64
C LEU A 426 -34.32 3.22 -11.19
N GLN A 427 -34.33 2.27 -12.14
CA GLN A 427 -34.68 0.87 -11.87
C GLN A 427 -33.72 -0.13 -12.52
N PRO A 428 -33.43 -1.26 -11.85
CA PRO A 428 -33.83 -1.59 -10.48
C PRO A 428 -33.03 -0.81 -9.42
N ALA A 429 -33.60 -0.62 -8.24
CA ALA A 429 -32.86 -0.15 -7.07
C ALA A 429 -31.76 -1.16 -6.66
N GLY A 430 -30.72 -0.68 -6.00
CA GLY A 430 -29.54 -1.47 -5.64
C GLY A 430 -28.58 -1.71 -6.80
N ALA A 431 -28.60 -0.85 -7.82
CA ALA A 431 -27.61 -0.90 -8.89
C ALA A 431 -26.19 -0.72 -8.33
N ARG A 432 -25.20 -1.37 -8.94
CA ARG A 432 -23.80 -1.29 -8.49
C ARG A 432 -23.11 -0.08 -9.10
N SER A 433 -22.39 0.67 -8.28
CA SER A 433 -21.58 1.80 -8.75
C SER A 433 -20.32 1.32 -9.47
N ASP A 434 -19.92 1.99 -10.55
CA ASP A 434 -18.66 1.77 -11.29
C ASP A 434 -17.92 3.08 -11.55
N LEU A 435 -16.79 2.96 -12.23
CA LEU A 435 -15.98 4.06 -12.71
C LEU A 435 -15.75 3.97 -14.21
N TRP A 436 -16.09 5.02 -14.94
CA TRP A 436 -15.80 5.15 -16.36
C TRP A 436 -15.69 6.62 -16.76
N GLY A 437 -14.69 6.96 -17.58
CA GLY A 437 -14.52 8.35 -18.08
C GLY A 437 -14.39 9.41 -16.98
N GLY A 438 -13.90 9.03 -15.79
CA GLY A 438 -13.80 9.91 -14.61
C GLY A 438 -15.09 10.01 -13.77
N TYR A 439 -16.20 9.40 -14.19
CA TYR A 439 -17.45 9.38 -13.44
C TYR A 439 -17.50 8.20 -12.48
N ILE A 440 -17.89 8.44 -11.23
CA ILE A 440 -18.47 7.41 -10.37
C ILE A 440 -19.94 7.32 -10.77
N TYR A 441 -20.43 6.20 -11.27
CA TYR A 441 -21.79 6.14 -11.82
C TYR A 441 -22.51 4.84 -11.49
N ARG A 442 -23.85 4.87 -11.53
CA ARG A 442 -24.71 3.68 -11.60
C ARG A 442 -25.48 3.67 -12.91
N TRP A 443 -25.59 2.48 -13.49
CA TRP A 443 -26.45 2.22 -14.63
C TRP A 443 -27.65 1.38 -14.20
N TYR A 444 -28.82 1.80 -14.67
CA TYR A 444 -30.12 1.25 -14.33
C TYR A 444 -30.70 0.55 -15.57
N PRO A 445 -30.49 -0.77 -15.74
CA PRO A 445 -30.82 -1.47 -16.97
C PRO A 445 -32.30 -1.43 -17.36
N ALA A 446 -33.23 -1.43 -16.41
CA ALA A 446 -34.67 -1.46 -16.72
C ALA A 446 -35.19 -0.11 -17.23
N THR A 447 -34.52 0.98 -16.87
CA THR A 447 -34.89 2.36 -17.25
C THR A 447 -33.92 2.96 -18.26
N ASN A 448 -32.86 2.23 -18.60
CA ASN A 448 -31.74 2.69 -19.41
C ASN A 448 -31.20 4.07 -18.97
N ALA A 449 -31.10 4.26 -17.65
CA ALA A 449 -30.69 5.51 -17.05
C ALA A 449 -29.32 5.39 -16.39
N TYR A 450 -28.62 6.52 -16.33
CA TYR A 450 -27.35 6.69 -15.64
C TYR A 450 -27.49 7.84 -14.64
N VAL A 451 -26.93 7.63 -13.45
CA VAL A 451 -26.60 8.72 -12.54
C VAL A 451 -25.10 8.70 -12.32
N GLY A 452 -24.46 9.86 -12.33
CA GLY A 452 -23.00 9.93 -12.26
C GLY A 452 -22.50 11.14 -11.48
N VAL A 453 -21.39 10.96 -10.79
CA VAL A 453 -20.66 12.01 -10.09
C VAL A 453 -19.31 12.21 -10.77
N ARG A 454 -19.00 13.44 -11.14
CA ARG A 454 -17.69 13.83 -11.67
C ARG A 454 -17.39 15.28 -11.30
N ASP A 455 -16.14 15.53 -10.90
CA ASP A 455 -15.64 16.88 -10.59
C ASP A 455 -16.54 17.64 -9.59
N GLY A 456 -17.08 16.91 -8.60
CA GLY A 456 -17.95 17.45 -7.56
C GLY A 456 -19.41 17.70 -7.98
N ASN A 457 -19.79 17.34 -9.20
CA ASN A 457 -21.11 17.55 -9.77
C ASN A 457 -21.84 16.23 -10.03
N VAL A 458 -23.16 16.23 -9.84
CA VAL A 458 -24.04 15.09 -10.11
C VAL A 458 -24.76 15.31 -11.43
N TYR A 459 -24.84 14.25 -12.22
CA TYR A 459 -25.45 14.25 -13.54
C TYR A 459 -26.43 13.08 -13.67
N TYR A 460 -27.46 13.30 -14.48
CA TYR A 460 -28.38 12.28 -14.96
C TYR A 460 -28.30 12.19 -16.49
N MET A 461 -28.39 10.98 -17.02
CA MET A 461 -28.53 10.73 -18.45
C MET A 461 -29.46 9.54 -18.67
N GLY A 462 -30.55 9.72 -19.42
CA GLY A 462 -31.50 8.66 -19.70
C GLY A 462 -32.71 9.14 -20.49
N PRO A 463 -33.76 8.32 -20.61
CA PRO A 463 -34.95 8.69 -21.39
C PRO A 463 -35.60 10.01 -20.95
N ALA A 464 -35.59 10.32 -19.65
CA ALA A 464 -36.17 11.57 -19.14
C ALA A 464 -35.38 12.83 -19.57
N SER A 465 -34.13 12.67 -19.99
CA SER A 465 -33.29 13.73 -20.54
C SER A 465 -33.08 13.60 -22.05
N ASN A 466 -33.87 12.76 -22.75
CA ASN A 466 -33.66 12.41 -24.16
C ASN A 466 -32.25 11.87 -24.47
N GLY A 467 -31.58 11.28 -23.46
CA GLY A 467 -30.21 10.80 -23.59
C GLY A 467 -29.13 11.88 -23.41
N ASP A 468 -29.52 13.13 -23.13
CA ASP A 468 -28.56 14.20 -22.86
C ASP A 468 -28.05 14.12 -21.42
N MET A 469 -26.78 14.49 -21.22
CA MET A 469 -26.19 14.69 -19.89
C MET A 469 -26.76 15.96 -19.26
N GLN A 470 -27.49 15.81 -18.17
CA GLN A 470 -28.13 16.90 -17.46
C GLN A 470 -27.51 17.08 -16.07
N PHE A 471 -27.13 18.31 -15.73
CA PHE A 471 -26.59 18.66 -14.41
C PHE A 471 -27.72 18.72 -13.38
N MET A 472 -27.59 17.95 -12.29
CA MET A 472 -28.62 17.80 -11.26
C MET A 472 -28.34 18.63 -9.99
N GLY A 473 -27.11 19.12 -9.83
CA GLY A 473 -26.65 19.81 -8.63
C GLY A 473 -25.24 19.38 -8.23
N THR A 474 -24.66 20.06 -7.25
CA THR A 474 -23.36 19.62 -6.70
C THR A 474 -23.54 18.39 -5.82
N LEU A 475 -22.49 17.59 -5.70
CA LEU A 475 -22.46 16.43 -4.81
C LEU A 475 -22.72 16.82 -3.36
N ALA A 476 -22.17 17.97 -2.93
CA ALA A 476 -22.33 18.46 -1.56
C ALA A 476 -23.80 18.80 -1.24
N GLU A 477 -24.49 19.50 -2.15
CA GLU A 477 -25.91 19.86 -1.99
C GLU A 477 -26.80 18.62 -1.94
N LEU A 478 -26.65 17.71 -2.92
CA LEU A 478 -27.47 16.51 -2.98
C LEU A 478 -27.14 15.52 -1.85
N ALA A 479 -25.89 15.46 -1.38
CA ALA A 479 -25.54 14.64 -0.23
C ALA A 479 -26.18 15.17 1.06
N ALA A 480 -26.26 16.50 1.24
CA ALA A 480 -26.97 17.09 2.36
C ALA A 480 -28.48 16.83 2.30
N GLN A 481 -29.07 16.88 1.10
CA GLN A 481 -30.48 16.52 0.88
C GLN A 481 -30.75 15.05 1.21
N ALA A 482 -29.91 14.14 0.71
CA ALA A 482 -30.00 12.71 0.99
C ALA A 482 -29.89 12.43 2.50
N GLN A 483 -28.94 13.09 3.18
CA GLN A 483 -28.78 13.00 4.63
C GLN A 483 -30.04 13.48 5.37
N GLY A 484 -30.64 14.59 4.95
CA GLY A 484 -31.91 15.08 5.51
C GLY A 484 -33.08 14.10 5.30
N ALA A 485 -33.01 13.24 4.28
CA ALA A 485 -33.98 12.20 3.99
C ALA A 485 -33.69 10.86 4.70
N GLY A 486 -32.64 10.77 5.52
CA GLY A 486 -32.30 9.58 6.32
C GLY A 486 -31.38 8.56 5.64
N PHE A 487 -30.73 8.95 4.53
CA PHE A 487 -29.70 8.15 3.85
C PHE A 487 -28.31 8.48 4.35
#